data_AF-A0A932P3L5-F1
#
_entry.id   AF-A0A932P3L5-F1
#
_cell.length_a   1.000
_cell.length_b   1.000
_cell.length_c   1.000
_cell.angle_alpha   90.00
_cell.angle_beta   90.00
_cell.angle_gamma   90.00
#
_symmetry.space_group_name_H-M   'P 1'
#
loop_
_entity.id
_entity.type
_entity.pdbx_description
1 polymer ?
#
loop_
_entity_poly.entity_id
_entity_poly.type
_entity_poly.pdbx_seq_one_letter_code
_entity_poly.pdbx_strand_id
1 'polypeptide(L)'
;MNRTNGQKDAMPPVDEDDIEPPSPAQIRELKRRVRDSRDPIRYMLVSEFSRRFILYYNISDDVYAMNDPAGGTLFKRLKTAESVKKFLGKGTSIVKYTTTGGKLKRLSPYQGMWDRTRGSKSKKDA
;
A
#
# COMPACT_ATOMS: atom_id res chain seq x y z
N MET A 1 -18.37 46.17 -19.84
CA MET A 1 -19.32 45.38 -19.01
C MET A 1 -19.82 44.23 -19.86
N ASN A 2 -19.39 42.98 -19.62
CA ASN A 2 -20.00 41.79 -20.23
C ASN A 2 -20.07 40.68 -19.16
N ARG A 3 -21.30 40.39 -18.72
CA ARG A 3 -21.64 39.21 -17.92
C ARG A 3 -21.97 38.08 -18.91
N THR A 4 -21.30 36.94 -18.80
CA THR A 4 -21.80 35.69 -19.38
C THR A 4 -21.90 34.67 -18.25
N ASN A 5 -23.16 34.36 -17.95
CA ASN A 5 -23.62 33.35 -17.01
C ASN A 5 -22.87 32.03 -17.19
N GLY A 6 -22.41 31.47 -16.08
CA GLY A 6 -22.07 30.05 -16.02
C GLY A 6 -23.32 29.23 -16.29
N GLN A 7 -23.36 28.59 -17.45
CA GLN A 7 -24.21 27.43 -17.67
C GLN A 7 -23.76 26.38 -16.64
N LYS A 8 -24.58 26.20 -15.61
CA LYS A 8 -24.58 24.95 -14.87
C LYS A 8 -25.17 23.95 -15.85
N ASP A 9 -24.35 23.08 -16.39
CA ASP A 9 -24.81 21.88 -17.09
C ASP A 9 -25.61 21.07 -16.06
N ALA A 10 -26.91 21.35 -15.97
CA ALA A 10 -27.83 20.56 -15.20
C ALA A 10 -27.85 19.19 -15.89
N MET A 11 -27.29 18.18 -15.22
CA MET A 11 -27.48 16.80 -15.65
C MET A 11 -28.99 16.59 -15.84
N PRO A 12 -29.42 15.96 -16.95
CA PRO A 12 -30.83 15.65 -17.13
C PRO A 12 -31.32 14.87 -15.90
N PRO A 13 -32.60 15.02 -15.50
CA PRO A 13 -33.15 14.21 -14.43
C PRO A 13 -32.94 12.74 -14.81
N VAL A 14 -32.15 12.04 -14.01
CA VAL A 14 -31.97 10.60 -14.16
C VAL A 14 -33.20 10.00 -13.52
N ASP A 15 -34.10 9.44 -14.33
CA ASP A 15 -35.22 8.68 -13.81
C ASP A 15 -34.63 7.52 -12.96
N GLU A 16 -34.92 7.51 -11.66
CA GLU A 16 -34.36 6.52 -10.72
C GLU A 16 -34.70 5.07 -11.15
N ASP A 17 -35.76 4.92 -11.94
CA ASP A 17 -36.25 3.65 -12.49
C ASP A 17 -35.36 3.09 -13.64
N ASP A 18 -34.53 3.91 -14.29
CA ASP A 18 -33.62 3.49 -15.37
C ASP A 18 -32.23 3.06 -14.86
N ILE A 19 -31.99 3.11 -13.54
CA ILE A 19 -30.72 2.69 -12.95
C ILE A 19 -30.76 1.18 -12.75
N GLU A 20 -30.14 0.44 -13.69
CA GLU A 20 -29.97 -1.00 -13.53
C GLU A 20 -29.26 -1.29 -12.18
N PRO A 21 -29.82 -2.18 -11.33
CA PRO A 21 -29.22 -2.50 -10.06
C PRO A 21 -27.83 -3.11 -10.27
N PRO A 22 -26.82 -2.74 -9.45
CA PRO A 22 -25.46 -3.18 -9.66
C PRO A 22 -25.36 -4.71 -9.57
N SER A 23 -24.58 -5.30 -10.46
CA SER A 23 -24.36 -6.74 -10.47
C SER A 23 -23.69 -7.21 -9.17
N PRO A 24 -23.83 -8.50 -8.79
CA PRO A 24 -23.17 -9.04 -7.60
C PRO A 24 -21.64 -8.82 -7.60
N ALA A 25 -21.00 -8.84 -8.77
CA ALA A 25 -19.57 -8.58 -8.93
C ALA A 25 -19.23 -7.10 -8.64
N GLN A 26 -20.05 -6.16 -9.11
CA GLN A 26 -19.89 -4.73 -8.83
C GLN A 26 -20.10 -4.43 -7.34
N ILE A 27 -21.14 -5.00 -6.72
CA ILE A 27 -21.39 -4.87 -5.27
C ILE A 27 -20.20 -5.43 -4.48
N ARG A 28 -19.68 -6.60 -4.87
CA ARG A 28 -18.52 -7.22 -4.21
C ARG A 28 -17.28 -6.33 -4.31
N GLU A 29 -17.00 -5.80 -5.50
CA GLU A 29 -15.87 -4.90 -5.71
C GLU A 29 -16.04 -3.59 -4.93
N LEU A 30 -17.24 -3.02 -4.89
CA LEU A 30 -17.52 -1.80 -4.13
C LEU A 30 -17.34 -2.01 -2.63
N LYS A 31 -17.91 -3.09 -2.07
CA LYS A 31 -17.69 -3.48 -0.66
C LYS A 31 -16.21 -3.67 -0.35
N ARG A 32 -15.46 -4.27 -1.28
CA ARG A 32 -14.00 -4.45 -1.16
C ARG A 32 -13.27 -3.10 -1.16
N ARG A 33 -13.63 -2.16 -2.05
CA ARG A 33 -13.04 -0.81 -2.09
C ARG A 33 -13.33 0.00 -0.83
N VAL A 34 -14.54 -0.08 -0.28
CA VAL A 34 -14.90 0.56 0.98
C VAL A 34 -14.08 -0.01 2.13
N ARG A 35 -13.94 -1.34 2.21
CA ARG A 35 -13.11 -1.99 3.23
C ARG A 35 -11.65 -1.56 3.12
N ASP A 36 -11.09 -1.63 1.91
CA ASP A 36 -9.74 -1.15 1.62
C ASP A 36 -9.58 0.32 2.05
N SER A 37 -10.55 1.19 1.77
CA SER A 37 -10.51 2.61 2.15
C SER A 37 -10.48 2.85 3.66
N ARG A 38 -11.10 1.97 4.45
CA ARG A 38 -11.17 2.10 5.91
C ARG A 38 -9.99 1.46 6.62
N ASP A 39 -9.26 0.56 5.96
CA ASP A 39 -8.08 -0.06 6.54
C ASP A 39 -6.93 0.96 6.62
N PRO A 40 -6.45 1.32 7.83
CA PRO A 40 -5.33 2.24 7.98
C PRO A 40 -3.97 1.56 7.76
N ILE A 41 -3.93 0.24 7.61
CA ILE A 41 -2.68 -0.50 7.45
C ILE A 41 -2.09 -0.21 6.06
N ARG A 42 -0.79 0.03 6.06
CA ARG A 42 0.04 0.17 4.87
C ARG A 42 1.21 -0.79 4.96
N TYR A 43 1.68 -1.23 3.82
CA TYR A 43 2.81 -2.12 3.68
C TYR A 43 3.93 -1.32 3.01
N MET A 44 5.15 -1.42 3.51
CA MET A 44 6.31 -0.73 2.96
C MET A 44 7.43 -1.74 2.74
N LEU A 45 8.17 -1.58 1.65
CA LEU A 45 9.33 -2.41 1.33
C LEU A 45 10.57 -1.77 1.95
N VAL A 46 11.27 -2.56 2.75
CA VAL A 46 12.36 -2.08 3.59
C VAL A 46 13.55 -3.02 3.48
N SER A 47 14.76 -2.48 3.33
CA SER A 47 16.00 -3.22 3.53
C SER A 47 16.65 -2.78 4.84
N GLU A 48 16.77 -3.71 5.78
CA GLU A 48 17.25 -3.45 7.15
C GLU A 48 18.63 -4.05 7.37
N PHE A 49 19.65 -3.20 7.43
CA PHE A 49 21.01 -3.63 7.77
C PHE A 49 21.27 -3.49 9.27
N SER A 50 20.88 -2.35 9.84
CA SER A 50 20.94 -2.07 11.28
C SER A 50 19.74 -1.21 11.71
N ARG A 51 19.52 -1.04 13.02
CA ARG A 51 18.49 -0.12 13.53
C ARG A 51 18.71 1.35 13.14
N ARG A 52 19.93 1.72 12.75
CA ARG A 52 20.31 3.07 12.31
C ARG A 52 20.56 3.15 10.79
N PHE A 53 20.39 2.05 10.08
CA PHE A 53 20.61 1.98 8.64
C PHE A 53 19.51 1.14 8.00
N ILE A 54 18.44 1.84 7.68
CA ILE A 54 17.21 1.30 7.10
C ILE A 54 16.98 2.01 5.78
N LEU A 55 16.75 1.23 4.72
CA LEU A 55 16.44 1.74 3.39
C LEU A 55 14.96 1.50 3.08
N TYR A 56 14.27 2.53 2.62
CA TYR A 56 12.86 2.52 2.28
C TYR A 56 12.69 2.65 0.77
N TYR A 57 12.10 1.65 0.13
CA TYR A 57 11.99 1.62 -1.33
C TYR A 57 10.90 2.57 -1.84
N ASN A 58 11.23 3.41 -2.82
CA ASN A 58 10.33 4.25 -3.57
C ASN A 58 10.14 3.67 -4.99
N ILE A 59 8.92 3.24 -5.31
CA ILE A 59 8.60 2.65 -6.60
C ILE A 59 8.55 3.66 -7.75
N SER A 60 8.28 4.93 -7.46
CA SER A 60 8.10 5.95 -8.50
C SER A 60 9.42 6.26 -9.22
N ASP A 61 10.50 6.30 -8.46
CA ASP A 61 11.83 6.68 -8.94
C ASP A 61 12.81 5.50 -8.99
N ASP A 62 12.38 4.30 -8.57
CA ASP A 62 13.22 3.10 -8.45
C ASP A 62 14.48 3.31 -7.57
N VAL A 63 14.31 4.02 -6.44
CA VAL A 63 15.38 4.35 -5.51
C VAL A 63 15.04 3.98 -4.07
N TYR A 64 16.03 4.08 -3.18
CA TYR A 64 15.86 3.91 -1.74
C TYR A 64 16.08 5.24 -1.00
N ALA A 65 15.10 5.63 -0.19
CA ALA A 65 15.28 6.66 0.81
C ALA A 65 16.00 6.09 2.04
N MET A 66 17.04 6.77 2.50
CA MET A 66 17.86 6.31 3.62
C MET A 66 17.35 6.90 4.94
N ASN A 67 17.01 6.03 5.90
CA ASN A 67 16.58 6.36 7.26
C ASN A 67 15.35 7.28 7.39
N ASP A 68 14.70 7.62 6.29
CA ASP A 68 13.45 8.36 6.27
C ASP A 68 12.31 7.51 5.68
N PRO A 69 11.36 7.03 6.51
CA PRO A 69 10.22 6.27 6.02
C PRO A 69 9.25 7.08 5.15
N ALA A 70 9.27 8.42 5.22
CA ALA A 70 8.42 9.27 4.38
C ALA A 70 8.81 9.20 2.90
N GLY A 71 10.08 8.91 2.60
CA GLY A 71 10.57 8.71 1.24
C GLY A 71 10.24 7.33 0.65
N GLY A 72 9.64 6.41 1.41
CA GLY A 72 9.25 5.09 0.93
C GLY A 72 7.81 5.03 0.39
N THR A 73 7.53 4.07 -0.49
CA THR A 73 6.19 3.84 -1.00
C THR A 73 5.33 3.05 0.00
N LEU A 74 4.15 3.58 0.31
CA LEU A 74 3.11 2.92 1.10
C LEU A 74 2.14 2.15 0.20
N PHE A 75 2.27 0.84 0.18
CA PHE A 75 1.32 -0.04 -0.49
C PHE A 75 0.08 -0.24 0.38
N LYS A 76 -1.09 -0.05 -0.22
CA LYS A 76 -2.37 -0.32 0.45
C LYS A 76 -2.64 -1.82 0.60
N ARG A 77 -2.14 -2.64 -0.33
CA ARG A 77 -2.41 -4.08 -0.38
C ARG A 77 -1.13 -4.88 -0.21
N LEU A 78 -1.20 -5.91 0.64
CA LEU A 78 -0.10 -6.85 0.85
C LEU A 78 0.34 -7.52 -0.45
N LYS A 79 -0.60 -8.04 -1.25
CA LYS A 79 -0.29 -8.73 -2.52
C LYS A 79 0.50 -7.84 -3.49
N THR A 80 0.19 -6.54 -3.54
CA THR A 80 0.93 -5.60 -4.38
C THR A 80 2.36 -5.45 -3.88
N ALA A 81 2.55 -5.26 -2.57
CA ALA A 81 3.88 -5.21 -1.97
C ALA A 81 4.67 -6.50 -2.18
N GLU A 82 4.02 -7.67 -2.11
CA GLU A 82 4.63 -8.98 -2.39
C GLU A 82 5.11 -9.11 -3.83
N SER A 83 4.33 -8.65 -4.81
CA SER A 83 4.74 -8.65 -6.21
C SER A 83 5.98 -7.79 -6.44
N VAL A 84 6.01 -6.57 -5.88
CA VAL A 84 7.16 -5.67 -6.00
C VAL A 84 8.37 -6.24 -5.24
N LYS A 85 8.18 -6.83 -4.06
CA LYS A 85 9.24 -7.54 -3.32
C LYS A 85 9.90 -8.63 -4.17
N LYS A 86 9.09 -9.42 -4.92
CA LYS A 86 9.61 -10.48 -5.78
C LYS A 86 10.55 -9.94 -6.86
N PHE A 87 10.26 -8.75 -7.39
CA PHE A 87 11.11 -8.06 -8.35
C PHE A 87 12.44 -7.60 -7.72
N LEU A 88 12.40 -7.03 -6.52
CA LEU A 88 13.60 -6.54 -5.81
C LEU A 88 14.51 -7.65 -5.28
N GLY A 89 13.98 -8.85 -5.10
CA GLY A 89 14.75 -10.03 -4.70
C GLY A 89 15.02 -10.13 -3.19
N LYS A 90 16.18 -10.70 -2.85
CA LYS A 90 16.59 -10.94 -1.45
C LYS A 90 17.01 -9.63 -0.79
N GLY A 91 17.03 -9.58 0.54
CA GLY A 91 17.42 -8.36 1.27
C GLY A 91 16.23 -7.48 1.66
N THR A 92 15.16 -7.47 0.87
CA THR A 92 13.95 -6.68 1.16
C THR A 92 12.93 -7.43 2.01
N SER A 93 12.36 -6.77 3.02
CA SER A 93 11.26 -7.23 3.85
C SER A 93 10.03 -6.35 3.64
N ILE A 94 8.84 -6.88 3.94
CA ILE A 94 7.60 -6.12 3.98
C ILE A 94 7.31 -5.78 5.42
N VAL A 95 7.22 -4.48 5.72
CA VAL A 95 6.96 -3.95 7.05
C VAL A 95 5.56 -3.34 7.07
N LYS A 96 4.79 -3.65 8.12
CA LYS A 96 3.47 -3.02 8.32
C LYS A 96 3.63 -1.67 9.01
N TYR A 97 2.87 -0.72 8.52
CA TYR A 97 2.68 0.62 9.05
C TYR A 97 1.19 0.91 9.23
N THR A 98 0.88 1.90 10.07
CA THR A 98 -0.45 2.53 10.13
C THR A 98 -0.32 4.01 9.81
N THR A 99 -1.37 4.57 9.19
CA THR A 99 -1.51 6.01 8.93
C THR A 99 -2.59 6.66 9.80
N THR A 100 -3.02 6.01 10.88
CA THR A 100 -4.03 6.55 11.80
C THR A 100 -3.59 7.91 12.37
N GLY A 101 -4.48 8.90 12.33
CA GLY A 101 -4.21 10.24 12.87
C GLY A 101 -3.20 11.05 12.06
N GLY A 102 -3.02 10.74 10.77
CA GLY A 102 -2.10 11.45 9.88
C GLY A 102 -0.61 11.17 10.15
N LYS A 103 -0.31 10.26 11.08
CA LYS A 103 1.06 9.90 11.44
C LYS A 103 1.39 8.51 10.91
N LEU A 104 2.56 8.40 10.28
CA LEU A 104 3.10 7.12 9.85
C LEU A 104 3.76 6.41 11.05
N LYS A 105 3.17 5.31 11.52
CA LYS A 105 3.73 4.52 12.63
C LYS A 105 3.99 3.10 12.20
N ARG A 106 5.22 2.62 12.47
CA ARG A 106 5.60 1.23 12.23
C ARG A 106 4.89 0.30 13.21
N LEU A 107 4.35 -0.81 12.70
CA LEU A 107 3.65 -1.84 13.48
C LEU A 107 4.46 -3.14 13.60
N SER A 108 5.21 -3.51 12.55
CA SER A 108 6.04 -4.72 12.59
C SER A 108 7.34 -4.47 13.36
N PRO A 109 7.85 -5.46 14.12
CA PRO A 109 9.16 -5.35 14.75
C PRO A 109 10.26 -5.17 13.70
N TYR A 110 11.40 -4.64 14.13
CA TYR A 110 12.64 -4.69 13.35
C TYR A 110 13.04 -6.16 13.18
N GLN A 111 13.30 -6.59 11.95
CA GLN A 111 13.71 -7.98 11.65
C GLN A 111 15.20 -8.06 11.33
N GLY A 112 15.82 -6.98 10.84
CA GLY A 112 17.26 -6.92 10.59
C GLY A 112 17.80 -7.96 9.60
N MET A 113 19.08 -7.84 9.25
CA MET A 113 19.73 -8.78 8.34
C MET A 113 20.08 -10.13 9.00
N TRP A 114 20.21 -10.15 10.33
CA TRP A 114 20.73 -11.30 11.09
C TRP A 114 19.71 -12.40 11.43
N ASP A 115 18.40 -12.13 11.42
CA ASP A 115 17.39 -13.16 11.70
C ASP A 115 17.11 -14.07 10.49
N ARG A 116 17.57 -13.71 9.28
CA ARG A 116 17.30 -14.49 8.06
C ARG A 116 18.20 -15.71 7.89
N THR A 117 19.35 -15.77 8.56
CA THR A 117 20.33 -16.86 8.40
C THR A 117 20.04 -18.08 9.27
N ARG A 118 19.15 -17.97 10.28
CA ARG A 118 18.79 -19.11 11.15
C ARG A 118 17.68 -20.00 10.60
N GLY A 119 16.98 -19.58 9.55
CA GLY A 119 15.85 -20.33 8.97
C GLY A 119 16.22 -21.42 7.94
N SER A 120 17.49 -21.52 7.53
CA SER A 120 17.91 -22.43 6.43
C SER A 120 18.66 -23.69 6.89
N LYS A 121 18.75 -23.98 8.19
CA LYS A 121 19.29 -25.24 8.73
C LYS A 121 18.23 -25.97 9.57
N SER A 122 17.19 -26.50 8.92
CA SER A 122 16.38 -27.59 9.49
C SER A 122 15.57 -28.26 8.39
N LYS A 123 16.26 -29.00 7.52
CA LYS A 123 15.72 -30.05 6.63
C LYS A 123 16.87 -30.68 5.85
N LYS A 124 17.72 -31.41 6.55
CA LYS A 124 18.44 -32.58 6.06
C LYS A 124 18.57 -33.45 7.29
N ASP A 125 17.71 -34.45 7.36
CA ASP A 125 17.85 -35.72 8.09
C ASP A 125 16.47 -36.41 7.98
N ALA A 126 16.30 -37.10 6.85
CA ALA A 126 15.37 -38.22 6.62
C ALA A 126 15.83 -38.92 5.35
#